data_AF-A0A4U9UVX2-F1
#
_entry.id   AF-A0A4U9UVX2-F1
#
_cell.length_a   1.000
_cell.length_b   1.000
_cell.length_c   1.000
_cell.angle_alpha   90.00
_cell.angle_beta   90.00
_cell.angle_gamma   90.00
#
_symmetry.space_group_name_H-M   'P 1'
#
loop_
_entity.id
_entity.type
_entity.pdbx_description
1 polymer ?
#
loop_
_entity_poly.entity_id
_entity_poly.type
_entity_poly.pdbx_seq_one_letter_code
_entity_poly.pdbx_strand_id
1 'polypeptide(L)'
;MSFRQNAYIISIHHSNIARCGIHAEMPHGYTNYGENITFSDCTLATSGGIAVYNGNPNGRFNLINCSVDYVGQVAVSKAGAIVFYGGHQEFEK
;
A
#
# COMPACT_ATOMS: atom_id res chain seq x y z
N MET A 1 4.43 6.70 0.92
CA MET A 1 4.54 7.01 -0.53
C MET A 1 3.17 7.32 -1.08
N SER A 2 3.04 8.39 -1.86
CA SER A 2 1.77 8.86 -2.41
C SER A 2 1.78 8.76 -3.93
N PHE A 3 0.93 7.91 -4.49
CA PHE A 3 0.79 7.70 -5.94
C PHE A 3 -0.33 8.59 -6.45
N ARG A 4 0.04 9.66 -7.16
CA ARG A 4 -0.87 10.69 -7.67
C ARG A 4 -0.85 10.72 -9.20
N GLN A 5 -1.30 11.81 -9.80
CA GLN A 5 -1.37 11.97 -11.26
C GLN A 5 -0.10 11.50 -11.98
N ASN A 6 -0.29 10.72 -13.03
CA ASN A 6 0.76 10.10 -13.86
C ASN A 6 1.67 9.08 -13.13
N ALA A 7 1.28 8.57 -11.97
CA ALA A 7 1.97 7.47 -11.30
C ALA A 7 1.26 6.14 -11.58
N TYR A 8 1.84 5.33 -12.48
CA TYR A 8 1.29 4.04 -12.91
C TYR A 8 2.44 3.09 -13.28
N ILE A 9 2.18 1.78 -13.19
CA ILE A 9 3.11 0.69 -13.54
C ILE A 9 4.43 0.83 -12.77
N ILE A 10 4.33 0.97 -11.45
CA ILE A 10 5.48 1.14 -10.55
C ILE A 10 5.59 -0.11 -9.70
N SER A 11 6.79 -0.69 -9.67
CA SER A 11 7.11 -1.84 -8.81
C SER A 11 8.20 -1.47 -7.81
N ILE A 12 7.97 -1.83 -6.55
CA ILE A 12 8.85 -1.58 -5.42
C ILE A 12 9.25 -2.93 -4.85
N HIS A 13 10.55 -3.19 -4.74
CA HIS A 13 11.08 -4.50 -4.41
C HIS A 13 11.98 -4.41 -3.18
N HIS A 14 11.95 -5.43 -2.30
CA HIS A 14 12.91 -5.63 -1.21
C HIS A 14 13.14 -4.39 -0.34
N SER A 15 12.08 -3.63 -0.09
CA SER A 15 12.15 -2.32 0.55
C SER A 15 11.51 -2.35 1.93
N ASN A 16 12.15 -1.69 2.90
CA ASN A 16 11.57 -1.42 4.21
C ASN A 16 11.00 0.01 4.23
N ILE A 17 9.69 0.11 4.35
CA ILE A 17 8.96 1.37 4.49
C ILE A 17 8.45 1.39 5.92
N ALA A 18 8.98 2.29 6.74
CA ALA A 18 8.67 2.28 8.16
C ALA A 18 8.41 3.68 8.72
N ARG A 19 7.76 3.72 9.89
CA ARG A 19 7.54 4.95 10.67
C ARG A 19 6.77 6.03 9.90
N CYS A 20 5.74 5.60 9.18
CA CYS A 20 4.88 6.46 8.36
C CYS A 20 3.45 6.49 8.91
N GLY A 21 2.75 7.63 8.80
CA GLY A 21 1.31 7.67 9.06
C GLY A 21 0.52 6.81 8.07
N ILE A 22 0.83 6.93 6.77
CA ILE A 22 0.33 6.05 5.69
C ILE A 22 1.52 5.61 4.81
N HIS A 23 1.75 4.31 4.65
CA HIS A 23 2.95 3.80 3.98
C HIS A 23 2.83 3.83 2.46
N ALA A 24 1.68 3.43 1.91
CA ALA A 24 1.36 3.53 0.50
C ALA A 24 -0.07 4.06 0.33
N GLU A 25 -0.25 5.12 -0.45
CA GLU A 25 -1.58 5.67 -0.71
C GLU A 25 -1.83 6.02 -2.18
N MET A 26 -3.05 5.76 -2.64
CA MET A 26 -3.65 6.36 -3.82
C MET A 26 -4.80 7.29 -3.39
N PRO A 27 -4.56 8.59 -3.18
CA PRO A 27 -5.61 9.53 -2.83
C PRO A 27 -6.60 9.74 -3.99
N HIS A 28 -7.87 9.93 -3.67
CA HIS A 28 -8.90 10.35 -4.63
C HIS A 28 -8.57 11.74 -5.24
N GLY A 29 -9.06 12.00 -6.45
CA GLY A 29 -9.11 13.35 -7.04
C GLY A 29 -8.10 13.61 -8.16
N TYR A 30 -7.34 12.59 -8.57
CA TYR A 30 -6.40 12.68 -9.70
C TYR A 30 -6.90 11.89 -10.90
N THR A 31 -6.26 12.08 -12.05
CA THR A 31 -6.48 11.32 -13.27
C THR A 31 -5.20 10.59 -13.69
N ASN A 32 -5.32 9.55 -14.52
CA ASN A 32 -4.21 8.82 -15.13
C ASN A 32 -3.16 8.28 -14.11
N TYR A 33 -3.60 7.45 -13.17
CA TYR A 33 -2.73 6.89 -12.12
C TYR A 33 -3.31 5.61 -11.51
N GLY A 34 -2.47 4.85 -10.80
CA GLY A 34 -2.87 3.72 -9.98
C GLY A 34 -2.95 2.36 -10.69
N GLU A 35 -2.69 2.32 -12.00
CA GLU A 35 -2.55 1.06 -12.73
C GLU A 35 -1.31 0.30 -12.26
N ASN A 36 -1.48 -0.97 -11.90
CA ASN A 36 -0.40 -1.92 -11.60
C ASN A 36 0.69 -1.41 -10.64
N ILE A 37 0.30 -0.87 -9.47
CA ILE A 37 1.25 -0.50 -8.42
C ILE A 37 1.53 -1.73 -7.55
N THR A 38 2.79 -2.18 -7.55
CA THR A 38 3.17 -3.47 -6.95
C THR A 38 4.29 -3.29 -5.92
N PHE A 39 4.15 -3.99 -4.80
CA PHE A 39 5.18 -4.18 -3.78
C PHE A 39 5.53 -5.67 -3.76
N SER A 40 6.80 -6.03 -3.87
CA SER A 40 7.26 -7.41 -3.68
C SER A 40 8.35 -7.50 -2.62
N ASP A 41 8.22 -8.46 -1.71
CA ASP A 41 9.23 -8.77 -0.70
C ASP A 41 9.55 -7.55 0.19
N CYS A 42 8.55 -6.70 0.42
CA CYS A 42 8.67 -5.46 1.18
C CYS A 42 8.17 -5.62 2.62
N THR A 43 8.65 -4.75 3.51
CA THR A 43 8.11 -4.57 4.85
C THR A 43 7.46 -3.19 4.97
N LEU A 44 6.21 -3.15 5.44
CA LEU A 44 5.48 -1.92 5.79
C LEU A 44 5.23 -1.93 7.30
N ALA A 45 5.99 -1.17 8.08
CA ALA A 45 5.97 -1.28 9.55
C ALA A 45 5.96 0.05 10.30
N THR A 46 4.98 0.23 11.18
CA THR A 46 4.94 1.35 12.15
C THR A 46 4.00 1.00 13.29
N SER A 47 4.14 1.63 14.44
CA SER A 47 3.13 1.60 15.51
C SER A 47 1.92 2.50 15.16
N GLY A 48 0.82 1.88 14.74
CA GLY A 48 -0.52 2.54 14.69
C GLY A 48 -0.95 3.24 13.39
N GLY A 49 -0.13 3.25 12.33
CA GLY A 49 -0.46 3.87 11.04
C GLY A 49 -1.30 2.98 10.10
N ILE A 50 -1.53 3.46 8.87
CA ILE A 50 -2.17 2.69 7.80
C ILE A 50 -1.07 2.14 6.87
N ALA A 51 -1.07 0.84 6.57
CA ALA A 51 -0.11 0.30 5.61
C ALA A 51 -0.48 0.72 4.18
N VAL A 52 -1.68 0.38 3.72
CA VAL A 52 -2.11 0.71 2.35
C VAL A 52 -3.48 1.38 2.34
N TYR A 53 -3.57 2.54 1.68
CA TYR A 53 -4.83 3.26 1.46
C TYR A 53 -5.13 3.39 -0.03
N ASN A 54 -6.30 2.94 -0.47
CA ASN A 54 -6.77 3.12 -1.84
C ASN A 54 -8.08 3.92 -1.89
N GLY A 55 -8.02 5.13 -2.40
CA GLY A 55 -9.15 5.99 -2.73
C GLY A 55 -9.37 6.17 -4.23
N ASN A 56 -8.62 5.47 -5.08
CA ASN A 56 -8.75 5.54 -6.54
C ASN A 56 -9.65 4.40 -7.05
N PRO A 57 -10.82 4.69 -7.66
CA PRO A 57 -11.71 3.66 -8.20
C PRO A 57 -11.06 2.75 -9.25
N ASN A 58 -10.10 3.27 -10.02
CA ASN A 58 -9.38 2.52 -11.05
C ASN A 58 -8.01 2.03 -10.58
N GLY A 59 -7.65 2.31 -9.32
CA GLY A 59 -6.34 1.99 -8.77
C GLY A 59 -6.28 0.58 -8.21
N ARG A 60 -5.12 -0.06 -8.35
CA ARG A 60 -4.84 -1.37 -7.76
C ARG A 60 -3.47 -1.40 -7.11
N PHE A 61 -3.46 -1.81 -5.84
CA PHE A 61 -2.25 -2.23 -5.15
C PHE A 61 -2.12 -3.76 -5.17
N ASN A 62 -0.94 -4.27 -5.51
CA ASN A 62 -0.56 -5.66 -5.31
C ASN A 62 0.58 -5.73 -4.29
N LEU A 63 0.40 -6.50 -3.22
CA LEU A 63 1.41 -6.76 -2.20
C LEU A 63 1.76 -8.24 -2.27
N ILE A 64 2.95 -8.57 -2.75
CA ILE A 64 3.42 -9.93 -2.99
C ILE A 64 4.50 -10.24 -1.98
N ASN A 65 4.31 -11.28 -1.16
CA ASN A 65 5.25 -11.70 -0.12
C ASN A 65 5.70 -10.55 0.80
N CYS A 66 4.80 -9.61 1.11
CA CYS A 66 5.11 -8.45 1.94
C CYS A 66 4.76 -8.71 3.41
N SER A 67 5.59 -8.19 4.31
CA SER A 67 5.28 -8.12 5.74
C SER A 67 4.60 -6.78 6.06
N VAL A 68 3.49 -6.81 6.78
CA VAL A 68 2.79 -5.62 7.26
C VAL A 68 2.67 -5.71 8.77
N ASP A 69 3.50 -4.96 9.48
CA ASP A 69 3.76 -5.22 10.90
C ASP A 69 3.46 -3.99 11.76
N TYR A 70 2.78 -4.25 12.88
CA TYR A 70 2.50 -3.29 13.96
C TYR A 70 1.61 -2.11 13.57
N VAL A 71 1.08 -2.11 12.36
CA VAL A 71 0.20 -1.04 11.85
C VAL A 71 -1.16 -1.06 12.56
N GLY A 72 -1.78 0.12 12.69
CA GLY A 72 -3.14 0.23 13.20
C GLY A 72 -4.17 -0.29 12.20
N GLN A 73 -3.89 -0.15 10.90
CA GLN A 73 -4.74 -0.69 9.83
C GLN A 73 -3.88 -1.23 8.68
N VAL A 74 -4.04 -2.52 8.36
CA VAL A 74 -3.32 -3.17 7.25
C VAL A 74 -3.72 -2.58 5.90
N ALA A 75 -5.01 -2.48 5.63
CA ALA A 75 -5.52 -1.98 4.35
C ALA A 75 -6.83 -1.23 4.53
N VAL A 76 -6.96 -0.11 3.82
CA VAL A 76 -8.18 0.69 3.72
C VAL A 76 -8.49 0.93 2.25
N SER A 77 -9.48 0.23 1.72
CA SER A 77 -9.94 0.39 0.33
C SER A 77 -11.28 1.11 0.34
N LYS A 78 -11.27 2.43 0.07
CA LYS A 78 -12.51 3.19 -0.15
C LYS A 78 -13.03 3.06 -1.58
N ALA A 79 -12.15 2.73 -2.52
CA ALA A 79 -12.44 2.40 -3.91
C ALA A 79 -11.32 1.52 -4.49
N GLY A 80 -11.49 0.98 -5.69
CA GLY A 80 -10.47 0.16 -6.36
C GLY A 80 -10.15 -1.13 -5.60
N ALA A 81 -8.93 -1.66 -5.79
CA ALA A 81 -8.50 -2.92 -5.21
C ALA A 81 -7.18 -2.81 -4.43
N ILE A 82 -7.07 -3.58 -3.36
CA ILE A 82 -5.83 -3.87 -2.65
C ILE A 82 -5.76 -5.39 -2.53
N VAL A 83 -4.70 -6.00 -3.04
CA VAL A 83 -4.59 -7.47 -3.09
C VAL A 83 -3.28 -7.92 -2.45
N PHE A 84 -3.39 -8.89 -1.55
CA PHE A 84 -2.27 -9.52 -0.87
C PHE A 84 -2.06 -10.93 -1.40
N TYR A 85 -0.83 -11.26 -1.77
CA TYR A 85 -0.41 -12.58 -2.23
C TYR A 85 0.72 -13.07 -1.33
N GLY A 86 0.38 -13.90 -0.33
CA GLY A 86 1.33 -14.38 0.67
C GLY A 86 1.78 -13.28 1.64
N GLY A 87 2.92 -13.51 2.31
CA GLY A 87 3.48 -12.58 3.29
C GLY A 87 2.92 -12.75 4.70
N HIS A 88 3.04 -11.71 5.52
CA HIS A 88 2.66 -11.70 6.93
C HIS A 88 1.91 -10.41 7.29
N GLN A 89 0.96 -10.50 8.22
CA GLN A 89 0.29 -9.35 8.82
C GLN A 89 0.32 -9.48 10.34
N GLU A 90 1.05 -8.59 11.00
CA GLU A 90 1.16 -8.50 12.46
C GLU A 90 0.48 -7.23 12.97
N PHE A 91 -0.26 -7.35 14.06
CA PHE A 91 -0.91 -6.23 14.74
C PHE A 91 -0.27 -6.03 16.12
N GLU A 92 -0.14 -4.77 16.57
CA GLU A 92 0.23 -4.52 17.96
C GLU A 92 -0.82 -5.13 18.92
N LYS A 93 -0.34 -5.65 20.05
CA LYS A 93 -1.19 -6.08 21.17
C LYS A 93 -1.55 -4.92 22.07
#